data_AF-A0A239RDN6-F1
#
_entry.id   AF-A0A239RDN6-F1
#
_cell.length_a   1.000
_cell.length_b   1.000
_cell.length_c   1.000
_cell.angle_alpha   90.00
_cell.angle_beta   90.00
_cell.angle_gamma   90.00
#
_symmetry.space_group_name_H-M   'P 1'
#
loop_
_entity.id
_entity.type
_entity.pdbx_description
1 polymer ?
#
loop_
_entity_poly.entity_id
_entity_poly.type
_entity_poly.pdbx_seq_one_letter_code
_entity_poly.pdbx_strand_id
1 'polypeptide(L)'
;MKKRILLIVLTMAMAVIFAGCGKKETALEIETGANVQQEIVQLVNTDLPALAEKRNKAVGIYNDYFKDGASLDSETWKQQLENEALASYDEYIDGLDKLIYNNSEVVNLKNMYSKVAGSEKEAIGYVIEAINDLDSSKLDQAKQSIKDSKTYLSMYEQELKSLCDKYNITVQGELQSASASDAD
;
A
#
# COMPACT_ATOMS: atom_id res chain seq x y z
N MET A 1 1.18 -15.84 27.83
CA MET A 1 2.39 -16.69 27.74
C MET A 1 3.22 -16.21 26.56
N LYS A 2 4.39 -15.63 26.80
CA LYS A 2 5.26 -15.03 25.77
C LYS A 2 6.09 -16.14 25.12
N LYS A 3 5.82 -16.48 23.85
CA LYS A 3 6.70 -17.38 23.09
C LYS A 3 7.64 -16.53 22.24
N ARG A 4 8.89 -16.42 22.71
CA ARG A 4 10.01 -15.92 21.91
C ARG A 4 10.33 -17.00 20.87
N ILE A 5 10.16 -16.70 19.59
CA ILE A 5 10.56 -17.61 18.50
C ILE A 5 11.92 -17.11 17.99
N LEU A 6 12.89 -18.01 18.08
CA LEU A 6 14.30 -17.82 17.72
C LEU A 6 14.45 -17.63 16.20
N LEU A 7 15.23 -16.61 15.85
CA LEU A 7 15.85 -16.39 14.54
C LEU A 7 16.66 -17.64 14.13
N ILE A 8 16.34 -18.22 12.97
CA ILE A 8 17.26 -19.10 12.26
C ILE A 8 17.66 -18.36 10.98
N VAL A 9 18.86 -17.79 11.01
CA VAL A 9 19.56 -17.25 9.84
C VAL A 9 19.98 -18.44 9.00
N LEU A 10 19.36 -18.65 7.84
CA LEU A 10 19.80 -19.65 6.88
C LEU A 10 21.00 -19.09 6.10
N THR A 11 22.20 -19.35 6.62
CA THR A 11 23.46 -19.19 5.88
C THR A 11 23.47 -20.16 4.71
N MET A 12 23.17 -19.69 3.50
CA MET A 12 23.37 -20.45 2.27
C MET A 12 24.82 -20.30 1.83
N ALA A 13 25.70 -21.13 2.39
CA ALA A 13 27.05 -21.30 1.92
C ALA A 13 27.01 -22.15 0.64
N MET A 14 27.17 -21.52 -0.53
CA MET A 14 27.47 -22.23 -1.77
C MET A 14 28.95 -22.00 -2.09
N ALA A 15 29.80 -22.88 -1.58
CA ALA A 15 31.17 -23.00 -2.03
C ALA A 15 31.17 -23.81 -3.34
N VAL A 16 31.60 -23.19 -4.44
CA VAL A 16 32.02 -23.92 -5.65
C VAL A 16 33.48 -23.57 -5.88
N ILE A 17 34.35 -24.52 -5.54
CA ILE A 17 35.76 -24.52 -5.90
C ILE A 17 35.85 -25.19 -7.26
N PHE A 18 36.24 -24.45 -8.30
CA PHE A 18 36.96 -25.02 -9.43
C PHE A 18 38.15 -24.13 -9.78
N ALA A 19 39.33 -24.57 -9.36
CA ALA A 19 40.57 -24.16 -9.99
C ALA A 19 40.69 -24.92 -11.31
N GLY A 20 40.64 -24.19 -12.43
CA GLY A 20 40.86 -24.73 -13.77
C GLY A 20 41.28 -23.61 -14.72
N CYS A 21 42.57 -23.54 -15.02
CA CYS A 21 43.15 -22.68 -16.05
C CYS A 21 42.44 -22.87 -17.40
N GLY A 22 41.94 -21.79 -17.98
CA GLY A 22 41.46 -21.77 -19.36
C GLY A 22 40.79 -20.46 -19.70
N LYS A 23 41.39 -19.68 -20.60
CA LYS A 23 40.83 -18.46 -21.18
C LYS A 23 39.36 -18.67 -21.61
N LYS A 24 38.45 -17.96 -20.96
CA LYS A 24 37.25 -17.34 -21.52
C LYS A 24 36.74 -16.40 -20.44
N GLU A 25 36.79 -15.10 -20.72
CA GLU A 25 36.18 -14.06 -19.92
C GLU A 25 34.72 -14.45 -19.71
N THR A 26 34.44 -15.00 -18.55
CA THR A 26 33.08 -15.24 -18.09
C THR A 26 32.63 -13.87 -17.66
N ALA A 27 31.81 -13.23 -18.50
CA ALA A 27 31.09 -12.04 -18.09
C ALA A 27 30.43 -12.38 -16.76
N LEU A 28 30.88 -11.71 -15.71
CA LEU A 28 30.14 -11.60 -14.47
C LEU A 28 28.81 -10.96 -14.89
N GLU A 29 27.78 -11.79 -15.07
CA GLU A 29 26.43 -11.30 -14.99
C GLU A 29 26.31 -10.69 -13.59
N ILE A 30 26.31 -9.36 -13.57
CA ILE A 30 25.87 -8.62 -12.40
C ILE A 30 24.39 -8.97 -12.32
N GLU A 31 24.05 -10.04 -11.59
CA GLU A 31 22.70 -10.22 -11.08
C GLU A 31 22.41 -8.94 -10.29
N THR A 32 21.55 -8.09 -10.83
CA THR A 32 21.05 -6.89 -10.13
C THR A 32 20.08 -7.32 -9.03
N GLY A 33 20.58 -8.13 -8.10
CA GLY A 33 20.56 -7.93 -6.66
C GLY A 33 19.27 -8.10 -5.87
N ALA A 34 18.10 -8.10 -6.50
CA ALA A 34 16.86 -8.43 -5.83
C ALA A 34 16.06 -9.44 -6.67
N ASN A 35 15.98 -10.69 -6.21
CA ASN A 35 15.01 -11.62 -6.79
C ASN A 35 13.58 -11.19 -6.38
N VAL A 36 12.58 -11.63 -7.13
CA VAL A 36 11.16 -11.26 -6.93
C VAL A 36 10.70 -11.41 -5.47
N GLN A 37 11.23 -12.40 -4.74
CA GLN A 37 10.95 -12.62 -3.33
C GLN A 37 11.39 -11.44 -2.45
N GLN A 38 12.61 -10.95 -2.67
CA GLN A 38 13.15 -9.81 -1.93
C GLN A 38 12.34 -8.54 -2.18
N GLU A 39 11.93 -8.28 -3.43
CA GLU A 39 11.14 -7.10 -3.76
C GLU A 39 9.71 -7.18 -3.19
N ILE A 40 9.06 -8.36 -3.19
CA ILE A 40 7.76 -8.55 -2.53
C ILE A 40 7.87 -8.31 -1.02
N VAL A 41 8.89 -8.88 -0.37
CA VAL A 41 9.13 -8.68 1.06
C VAL A 41 9.42 -7.22 1.37
N GLN A 42 10.20 -6.53 0.53
CA GLN A 42 10.52 -5.11 0.68
C GLN A 42 9.24 -4.25 0.57
N LEU A 43 8.41 -4.46 -0.46
CA LEU A 43 7.15 -3.76 -0.63
C LEU A 43 6.25 -3.94 0.60
N VAL A 44 5.96 -5.19 0.97
CA VAL A 44 4.93 -5.51 1.97
C VAL A 44 5.37 -5.25 3.41
N ASN A 45 6.61 -5.63 3.77
CA ASN A 45 7.05 -5.59 5.16
C ASN A 45 7.81 -4.29 5.52
N THR A 46 8.30 -3.53 4.52
CA THR A 46 9.12 -2.34 4.76
C THR A 46 8.47 -1.09 4.20
N ASP A 47 8.21 -1.05 2.89
CA ASP A 47 7.84 0.19 2.21
C ASP A 47 6.41 0.63 2.56
N LEU A 48 5.43 -0.26 2.43
CA LEU A 48 4.04 0.07 2.76
C LEU A 48 3.86 0.45 4.25
N PRO A 49 4.43 -0.29 5.22
CA PRO A 49 4.37 0.11 6.63
C PRO A 49 5.03 1.46 6.92
N ALA A 50 6.13 1.80 6.24
CA ALA A 50 6.80 3.09 6.43
C ALA A 50 5.93 4.28 5.98
N LEU A 51 5.00 4.06 5.06
CA LEU A 51 4.08 5.07 4.54
C LEU A 51 2.70 5.08 5.26
N ALA A 52 2.43 4.07 6.11
CA ALA A 52 1.09 3.81 6.65
C ALA A 52 0.54 4.95 7.52
N GLU A 53 1.39 5.71 8.20
CA GLU A 53 0.96 6.83 9.06
C GLU A 53 0.16 7.87 8.27
N LYS A 54 0.60 8.19 7.05
CA LYS A 54 -0.04 9.21 6.20
C LYS A 54 -1.42 8.78 5.73
N ARG A 55 -1.54 7.53 5.28
CA ARG A 55 -2.84 6.91 4.96
C ARG A 55 -3.75 6.87 6.18
N ASN A 56 -3.25 6.39 7.32
CA ASN A 56 -4.05 6.24 8.55
C ASN A 56 -4.59 7.58 9.05
N LYS A 57 -3.81 8.66 8.97
CA LYS A 57 -4.28 10.00 9.30
C LYS A 57 -5.45 10.41 8.40
N ALA A 58 -5.31 10.27 7.08
CA ALA A 58 -6.33 10.70 6.14
C ALA A 58 -7.62 9.88 6.27
N VAL A 59 -7.50 8.55 6.37
CA VAL A 59 -8.63 7.63 6.59
C VAL A 59 -9.32 7.92 7.93
N GLY A 60 -8.55 8.23 8.98
CA GLY A 60 -9.10 8.62 10.27
C GLY A 60 -10.01 9.84 10.18
N ILE A 61 -9.55 10.92 9.53
CA ILE A 61 -10.33 12.14 9.33
C ILE A 61 -11.60 11.86 8.50
N TYR A 62 -11.45 11.11 7.41
CA TYR A 62 -12.59 10.72 6.57
C TYR A 62 -13.65 9.93 7.37
N ASN A 63 -13.22 8.95 8.16
CA ASN A 63 -14.13 8.15 8.97
C ASN A 63 -14.76 8.96 10.10
N ASP A 64 -14.03 9.91 10.71
CA ASP A 64 -14.57 10.79 11.74
C ASP A 64 -15.65 11.74 11.18
N TYR A 65 -15.56 12.17 9.92
CA TYR A 65 -16.62 12.96 9.26
C TYR A 65 -17.96 12.21 9.20
N PHE A 66 -17.91 10.91 8.90
CA PHE A 66 -19.11 10.06 8.80
C PHE A 66 -19.55 9.44 10.13
N LYS A 67 -18.87 9.75 11.22
CA LYS A 67 -19.20 9.19 12.53
C LYS A 67 -20.46 9.81 13.10
N ASP A 68 -21.35 8.96 13.59
CA ASP A 68 -22.56 9.40 14.31
C ASP A 68 -22.23 10.39 15.42
N GLY A 69 -22.97 11.50 15.46
CA GLY A 69 -22.79 12.54 16.48
C GLY A 69 -21.60 13.46 16.23
N ALA A 70 -21.04 13.51 15.02
CA ALA A 70 -20.08 14.52 14.60
C ALA A 70 -20.58 15.93 14.97
N SER A 71 -19.81 16.64 15.80
CA SER A 71 -20.20 17.92 16.39
C SER A 71 -19.62 19.14 15.68
N LEU A 72 -18.77 18.92 14.68
CA LEU A 72 -18.15 20.00 13.90
C LEU A 72 -19.11 20.46 12.80
N ASP A 73 -19.06 21.76 12.49
CA ASP A 73 -19.79 22.32 11.36
C ASP A 73 -19.13 21.95 10.02
N SER A 74 -19.89 22.14 8.93
CA SER A 74 -19.46 21.77 7.58
C SER A 74 -18.19 22.49 7.12
N GLU A 75 -17.96 23.74 7.55
CA GLU A 75 -16.75 24.50 7.18
C GLU A 75 -15.51 23.95 7.89
N THR A 76 -15.63 23.63 9.18
CA THR A 76 -14.56 22.98 9.96
C THR A 76 -14.21 21.62 9.37
N TRP A 77 -15.23 20.83 9.01
CA TRP A 77 -15.02 19.54 8.35
C TRP A 77 -14.34 19.67 7.00
N LYS A 78 -14.80 20.60 6.17
CA LYS A 78 -14.16 20.90 4.88
C LYS A 78 -12.69 21.23 5.06
N GLN A 79 -12.33 22.09 6.02
CA GLN A 79 -10.93 22.45 6.27
C GLN A 79 -10.09 21.25 6.71
N GLN A 80 -10.62 20.35 7.53
CA GLN A 80 -9.91 19.12 7.91
C GLN A 80 -9.75 18.17 6.72
N LEU A 81 -10.77 18.01 5.88
CA LEU A 81 -10.70 17.16 4.70
C LEU A 81 -9.72 17.72 3.66
N GLU A 82 -9.77 19.02 3.37
CA GLU A 82 -8.92 19.69 2.37
C GLU A 82 -7.46 19.82 2.84
N ASN A 83 -7.25 20.40 4.03
CA ASN A 83 -5.90 20.80 4.46
C ASN A 83 -5.15 19.69 5.20
N GLU A 84 -5.86 18.68 5.70
CA GLU A 84 -5.23 17.58 6.44
C GLU A 84 -5.41 16.23 5.75
N ALA A 85 -6.63 15.82 5.41
CA ALA A 85 -6.85 14.49 4.83
C ALA A 85 -6.29 14.38 3.40
N LEU A 86 -6.64 15.31 2.50
CA LEU A 86 -6.10 15.33 1.14
C LEU A 86 -4.59 15.53 1.13
N ALA A 87 -4.06 16.50 1.90
CA ALA A 87 -2.63 16.74 1.98
C ALA A 87 -1.86 15.49 2.46
N SER A 88 -2.39 14.78 3.46
CA SER A 88 -1.79 13.53 3.94
C SER A 88 -1.88 12.41 2.89
N TYR A 89 -2.94 12.34 2.08
CA TYR A 89 -3.03 11.41 0.95
C TYR A 89 -2.08 11.76 -0.21
N ASP A 90 -1.88 13.05 -0.48
CA ASP A 90 -0.91 13.49 -1.49
C ASP A 90 0.50 13.06 -1.11
N GLU A 91 0.91 13.24 0.15
CA GLU A 91 2.18 12.74 0.66
C GLU A 91 2.28 11.21 0.58
N TYR A 92 1.18 10.50 0.87
CA TYR A 92 1.15 9.04 0.80
C TYR A 92 1.30 8.53 -0.64
N ILE A 93 0.57 9.10 -1.60
CA ILE A 93 0.64 8.73 -3.02
C ILE A 93 2.01 9.07 -3.61
N ASP A 94 2.54 10.26 -3.32
CA ASP A 94 3.91 10.63 -3.72
C ASP A 94 4.95 9.66 -3.15
N GLY A 95 4.78 9.21 -1.90
CA GLY A 95 5.57 8.15 -1.30
C GLY A 95 5.50 6.83 -2.07
N LEU A 96 4.29 6.38 -2.43
CA LEU A 96 4.08 5.16 -3.23
C LEU A 96 4.68 5.26 -4.64
N ASP A 97 4.65 6.44 -5.26
CA ASP A 97 5.17 6.68 -6.60
C ASP A 97 6.69 6.72 -6.66
N LYS A 98 7.35 7.05 -5.54
CA LYS A 98 8.80 6.98 -5.38
C LYS A 98 9.32 5.56 -5.15
N LEU A 99 8.46 4.59 -4.88
CA LEU A 99 8.86 3.18 -4.75
C LEU A 99 9.18 2.61 -6.15
N ILE A 100 10.41 2.11 -6.30
CA ILE A 100 10.92 1.57 -7.56
C ILE A 100 11.28 0.09 -7.35
N TYR A 101 10.74 -0.77 -8.21
CA TYR A 101 11.00 -2.21 -8.24
C TYR A 101 11.44 -2.62 -9.64
N ASN A 102 12.30 -3.63 -9.75
CA ASN A 102 12.81 -4.11 -11.03
C ASN A 102 11.95 -5.24 -11.61
N ASN A 103 11.25 -5.97 -10.74
CA ASN A 103 10.39 -7.07 -11.15
C ASN A 103 8.99 -6.59 -11.52
N SER A 104 8.51 -7.02 -12.69
CA SER A 104 7.21 -6.59 -13.22
C SER A 104 6.01 -7.09 -12.40
N GLU A 105 6.09 -8.24 -11.73
CA GLU A 105 5.02 -8.72 -10.84
C GLU A 105 4.91 -7.83 -9.60
N VAL A 106 6.04 -7.36 -9.06
CA VAL A 106 6.06 -6.43 -7.92
C VAL A 106 5.60 -5.03 -8.34
N VAL A 107 6.00 -4.55 -9.51
CA VAL A 107 5.46 -3.31 -10.09
C VAL A 107 3.95 -3.40 -10.26
N ASN A 108 3.43 -4.50 -10.80
CA ASN A 108 2.00 -4.72 -10.94
C ASN A 108 1.29 -4.72 -9.59
N LEU A 109 1.88 -5.39 -8.59
CA LEU A 109 1.33 -5.45 -7.24
C LEU A 109 1.28 -4.06 -6.58
N LYS A 110 2.36 -3.26 -6.67
CA LYS A 110 2.39 -1.86 -6.22
C LYS A 110 1.35 -1.03 -6.97
N ASN A 111 1.22 -1.18 -8.28
CA ASN A 111 0.24 -0.44 -9.07
C ASN A 111 -1.21 -0.75 -8.68
N MET A 112 -1.55 -2.01 -8.36
CA MET A 112 -2.87 -2.37 -7.82
C MET A 112 -3.10 -1.69 -6.47
N TYR A 113 -2.11 -1.71 -5.58
CA TYR A 113 -2.20 -1.06 -4.27
C TYR A 113 -2.31 0.47 -4.37
N SER A 114 -1.60 1.10 -5.32
CA SER A 114 -1.74 2.54 -5.60
C SER A 114 -3.15 2.93 -6.04
N LYS A 115 -3.90 2.04 -6.71
CA LYS A 115 -5.30 2.31 -7.06
C LYS A 115 -6.21 2.38 -5.84
N VAL A 116 -5.92 1.60 -4.79
CA VAL A 116 -6.62 1.70 -3.49
C VAL A 116 -6.50 3.12 -2.95
N ALA A 117 -5.26 3.62 -2.84
CA ALA A 117 -4.96 4.96 -2.36
C ALA A 117 -5.60 6.06 -3.22
N GLY A 118 -5.56 5.90 -4.55
CA GLY A 118 -6.19 6.82 -5.49
C GLY A 118 -7.71 6.92 -5.28
N SER A 119 -8.39 5.79 -5.18
CA SER A 119 -9.84 5.76 -4.96
C SER A 119 -10.24 6.30 -3.58
N GLU A 120 -9.45 6.05 -2.53
CA GLU A 120 -9.71 6.64 -1.20
C GLU A 120 -9.52 8.17 -1.21
N LYS A 121 -8.51 8.68 -1.93
CA LYS A 121 -8.33 10.12 -2.12
C LYS A 121 -9.49 10.75 -2.92
N GLU A 122 -9.96 10.09 -3.99
CA GLU A 122 -11.13 10.53 -4.75
C GLU A 122 -12.37 10.63 -3.87
N ALA A 123 -12.60 9.67 -2.97
CA ALA A 123 -13.72 9.72 -2.05
C ALA A 123 -13.68 10.94 -1.13
N ILE A 124 -12.50 11.31 -0.60
CA ILE A 124 -12.33 12.56 0.17
C ILE A 124 -12.67 13.77 -0.70
N GLY A 125 -12.18 13.81 -1.94
CA GLY A 125 -12.48 14.89 -2.90
C GLY A 125 -13.98 15.06 -3.13
N TYR A 126 -14.72 13.96 -3.35
CA TYR A 126 -16.17 14.02 -3.52
C TYR A 126 -16.92 14.49 -2.27
N VAL A 127 -16.45 14.17 -1.06
CA VAL A 127 -17.06 14.71 0.17
C VAL A 127 -16.87 16.22 0.26
N ILE A 128 -15.69 16.72 -0.12
CA ILE A 128 -15.42 18.16 -0.18
C ILE A 128 -16.33 18.84 -1.22
N GLU A 129 -16.48 18.26 -2.41
CA GLU A 129 -17.43 18.74 -3.42
C GLU A 129 -18.87 18.75 -2.88
N ALA A 130 -19.29 17.70 -2.17
CA ALA A 130 -20.61 17.63 -1.55
C ALA A 130 -20.87 18.80 -0.59
N ILE A 131 -19.86 19.16 0.21
CA ILE A 131 -19.94 20.29 1.15
C ILE A 131 -19.99 21.63 0.39
N ASN A 132 -19.12 21.81 -0.61
CA ASN A 132 -19.02 23.06 -1.37
C ASN A 132 -20.27 23.36 -2.20
N ASP A 133 -20.78 22.34 -2.89
CA ASP A 133 -21.86 22.50 -3.85
C ASP A 133 -23.24 22.24 -3.23
N LEU A 134 -23.29 21.81 -1.96
CA LEU A 134 -24.48 21.33 -1.27
C LEU A 134 -25.18 20.21 -2.06
N ASP A 135 -24.39 19.38 -2.74
CA ASP A 135 -24.85 18.32 -3.64
C ASP A 135 -24.63 16.95 -3.00
N SER A 136 -25.70 16.38 -2.46
CA SER A 136 -25.65 15.05 -1.83
C SER A 136 -25.33 13.93 -2.83
N SER A 137 -25.50 14.13 -4.14
CA SER A 137 -25.14 13.10 -5.13
C SER A 137 -23.64 12.84 -5.17
N LYS A 138 -22.82 13.81 -4.75
CA LYS A 138 -21.38 13.64 -4.56
C LYS A 138 -21.06 12.63 -3.46
N LEU A 139 -21.91 12.47 -2.45
CA LEU A 139 -21.73 11.42 -1.45
C LEU A 139 -21.91 10.02 -2.05
N ASP A 140 -22.78 9.86 -3.05
CA ASP A 140 -22.90 8.59 -3.78
C ASP A 140 -21.65 8.31 -4.61
N GLN A 141 -21.03 9.34 -5.20
CA GLN A 141 -19.74 9.20 -5.88
C GLN A 141 -18.63 8.81 -4.90
N ALA A 142 -18.58 9.43 -3.71
CA ALA A 142 -17.64 9.07 -2.66
C ALA A 142 -17.80 7.60 -2.24
N LYS A 143 -19.05 7.14 -2.03
CA LYS A 143 -19.36 5.73 -1.72
C LYS A 143 -18.88 4.80 -2.83
N GLN A 144 -19.09 5.17 -4.09
CA GLN A 144 -18.61 4.37 -5.22
C GLN A 144 -17.08 4.29 -5.25
N SER A 145 -16.36 5.40 -5.01
CA SER A 145 -14.90 5.38 -4.90
C SER A 145 -14.40 4.49 -3.75
N ILE A 146 -15.07 4.47 -2.58
CA ILE A 146 -14.71 3.53 -1.49
C ILE A 146 -14.95 2.07 -1.91
N LYS A 147 -16.04 1.78 -2.62
CA LYS A 147 -16.31 0.45 -3.16
C LYS A 147 -15.25 0.01 -4.18
N ASP A 148 -14.79 0.92 -5.02
CA ASP A 148 -13.72 0.65 -5.98
C ASP A 148 -12.38 0.42 -5.26
N SER A 149 -12.07 1.21 -4.23
CA SER A 149 -10.91 0.99 -3.35
C SER A 149 -10.91 -0.43 -2.76
N LYS A 150 -12.03 -0.87 -2.18
CA LYS A 150 -12.19 -2.23 -1.62
C LYS A 150 -12.02 -3.31 -2.68
N THR A 151 -12.50 -3.05 -3.90
CA THR A 151 -12.31 -3.98 -5.03
C THR A 151 -10.84 -4.11 -5.39
N TYR A 152 -10.11 -2.99 -5.51
CA TYR A 152 -8.68 -3.00 -5.79
C TYR A 152 -7.85 -3.64 -4.66
N LEU A 153 -8.25 -3.43 -3.41
CA LEU A 153 -7.59 -4.06 -2.27
C LEU A 153 -7.73 -5.58 -2.33
N SER A 154 -8.94 -6.08 -2.61
CA SER A 154 -9.18 -7.52 -2.79
C SER A 154 -8.36 -8.10 -3.95
N MET A 155 -8.25 -7.38 -5.08
CA MET A 155 -7.41 -7.80 -6.19
C MET A 155 -5.92 -7.86 -5.80
N TYR A 156 -5.43 -6.85 -5.08
CA TYR A 156 -4.06 -6.82 -4.56
C TYR A 156 -3.80 -8.00 -3.60
N GLU A 157 -4.72 -8.26 -2.66
CA GLU A 157 -4.57 -9.35 -1.68
C GLU A 157 -4.54 -10.73 -2.35
N GLN A 158 -5.39 -10.93 -3.37
CA GLN A 158 -5.41 -12.16 -4.16
C GLN A 158 -4.12 -12.35 -4.96
N GLU A 159 -3.62 -11.29 -5.61
CA GLU A 159 -2.38 -11.34 -6.37
C GLU A 159 -1.16 -11.56 -5.46
N LEU A 160 -1.08 -10.84 -4.34
CA LEU A 160 -0.04 -11.03 -3.33
C LEU A 160 -0.02 -12.49 -2.86
N LYS A 161 -1.19 -13.05 -2.53
CA LYS A 161 -1.29 -14.45 -2.11
C LYS A 161 -0.78 -15.40 -3.21
N SER A 162 -1.20 -15.19 -4.46
CA SER A 162 -0.75 -15.99 -5.61
C SER A 162 0.77 -15.96 -5.76
N LEU A 163 1.38 -14.77 -5.68
CA LEU A 163 2.83 -14.62 -5.76
C LEU A 163 3.57 -15.24 -4.57
N CYS A 164 3.02 -15.12 -3.35
CA CYS A 164 3.58 -15.78 -2.18
C CYS A 164 3.57 -17.31 -2.32
N ASP A 165 2.46 -17.89 -2.81
CA ASP A 165 2.36 -19.33 -3.07
C ASP A 165 3.34 -19.77 -4.18
N LYS A 166 3.40 -19.00 -5.27
CA LYS A 166 4.29 -19.28 -6.42
C LYS A 166 5.77 -19.30 -6.03
N TYR A 167 6.18 -18.38 -5.18
CA TYR A 167 7.59 -18.17 -4.83
C TYR A 167 7.98 -18.68 -3.43
N ASN A 168 7.05 -19.37 -2.73
CA ASN A 168 7.21 -19.85 -1.36
C ASN A 168 7.64 -18.72 -0.37
N ILE A 169 7.02 -17.55 -0.48
CA ILE A 169 7.31 -16.39 0.36
C ILE A 169 6.44 -16.43 1.61
N THR A 170 7.03 -16.11 2.75
CA THR A 170 6.29 -15.79 3.98
C THR A 170 6.39 -14.29 4.23
N VAL A 171 5.27 -13.58 4.13
CA VAL A 171 5.15 -12.17 4.53
C VAL A 171 4.85 -12.06 6.02
N GLN A 172 5.41 -11.06 6.70
CA GLN A 172 5.19 -10.82 8.13
C GLN A 172 4.38 -9.53 8.30
N GLY A 173 3.16 -9.67 8.80
CA GLY A 173 2.26 -8.56 9.07
C GLY A 173 0.84 -8.92 8.67
N GLU A 174 -0.13 -8.48 9.47
CA GLU A 174 -1.46 -8.22 8.90
C GLU A 174 -1.29 -6.98 8.03
N LEU A 175 -1.73 -7.04 6.77
CA LEU A 175 -1.96 -5.82 5.99
C LEU A 175 -2.92 -4.98 6.82
N GLN A 176 -2.40 -3.99 7.54
CA GLN A 176 -3.25 -3.04 8.24
C GLN A 176 -3.91 -2.21 7.15
N SER A 177 -5.02 -2.70 6.61
CA SER A 177 -5.95 -1.90 5.83
C SER A 177 -6.79 -1.13 6.84
N ALA A 178 -6.30 0.04 7.23
CA ALA A 178 -7.22 1.07 7.67
C ALA A 178 -8.08 1.37 6.44
N SER A 179 -9.22 0.71 6.32
CA SER A 179 -10.16 0.96 5.24
C SER A 179 -11.01 2.17 5.63
N ALA A 180 -11.17 3.08 4.67
CA ALA A 180 -12.26 4.03 4.76
C ALA A 180 -13.59 3.23 4.87
N SER A 181 -14.37 3.52 5.91
CA SER A 181 -15.66 2.86 6.12
C SER A 181 -16.67 3.41 5.11
N ASP A 182 -17.59 2.55 4.68
CA ASP A 182 -18.75 3.05 3.94
C ASP A 182 -19.53 3.95 4.91
N ALA A 183 -19.89 5.13 4.46
CA ALA A 183 -20.91 5.94 5.12
C ALA A 183 -22.25 5.21 4.98
N ASP A 184 -22.56 4.33 5.92
CA ASP A 184 -23.90 3.76 6.07
C ASP A 184 -24.90 4.84 6.47
#